data_AF-A0A0W1A5F8-F1
#
_entry.id   AF-A0A0W1A5F8-F1
#
_cell.length_a   1.000
_cell.length_b   1.000
_cell.length_c   1.000
_cell.angle_alpha   90.00
_cell.angle_beta   90.00
_cell.angle_gamma   90.00
#
_symmetry.space_group_name_H-M   'P 1'
#
loop_
_entity.id
_entity.type
_entity.pdbx_description
1 polymer ?
#
loop_
_entity_poly.entity_id
_entity_poly.type
_entity_poly.pdbx_seq_one_letter_code
_entity_poly.pdbx_strand_id
1 'polypeptide(L)'
;MQQTSTLRKKLDYARFIHLLIMFMVAMLIFLFSTFPERLWVLITVLSVSAGAEPGLILIRAIHRAGGTILALILLIPLLYLLQLNYRLIPILFIFSLIGLSVSTLNNKRYDISVFFITLFVFFLLAQTNSATSVNGPFEMVLNRSICTVIGIFIVLVGDFFLFNAYRYSHRLYLFHQMMVYNFLNECVQNIMRADAKKLNTFLFVEKLRSQAIEHFLPISTSSENLKLDYKTTLKTKQKVDDFQQTTWEIRRLVFALCISKFVLHSPKTTKQHLLRFNLLMKKARNDFIRYNRH
;
A
#
# COMPACT_ATOMS: atom_id res chain seq x y z
N MET A 1 -0.77 -6.02 -25.50
CA MET A 1 0.43 -6.27 -24.65
C MET A 1 1.51 -5.19 -24.75
N GLN A 2 1.87 -4.66 -25.93
CA GLN A 2 2.87 -3.56 -26.03
C GLN A 2 2.42 -2.23 -25.39
N GLN A 3 1.13 -1.89 -25.46
CA GLN A 3 0.60 -0.67 -24.82
C GLN A 3 0.57 -0.77 -23.29
N THR A 4 0.33 -1.96 -22.72
CA THR A 4 0.32 -2.17 -21.26
C THR A 4 1.74 -2.15 -20.69
N SER A 5 2.73 -2.72 -21.39
CA SER A 5 4.13 -2.70 -20.95
C SER A 5 4.76 -1.31 -21.03
N THR A 6 4.44 -0.53 -22.06
CA THR A 6 4.89 0.87 -22.18
C THR A 6 4.24 1.78 -21.13
N LEU A 7 2.94 1.59 -20.83
CA LEU A 7 2.27 2.32 -19.76
C LEU A 7 2.88 2.00 -18.39
N ARG A 8 3.15 0.72 -18.11
CA ARG A 8 3.82 0.28 -16.88
C ARG A 8 5.19 0.96 -16.71
N LYS A 9 6.06 0.88 -17.72
CA LYS A 9 7.38 1.52 -17.66
C LYS A 9 7.30 3.02 -17.39
N LYS A 10 6.35 3.72 -18.00
CA LYS A 10 6.14 5.16 -17.76
C LYS A 10 5.68 5.47 -16.35
N LEU A 11 4.80 4.63 -15.78
CA LEU A 11 4.35 4.77 -14.39
C LEU A 11 5.50 4.48 -13.42
N ASP A 12 6.21 3.38 -13.61
CA ASP A 12 7.35 3.00 -12.77
C ASP A 12 8.45 4.07 -12.79
N TYR A 13 8.76 4.63 -13.96
CA TYR A 13 9.76 5.69 -14.10
C TYR A 13 9.33 7.01 -13.45
N ALA A 14 8.07 7.43 -13.64
CA ALA A 14 7.53 8.61 -12.98
C ALA A 14 7.59 8.46 -11.44
N ARG A 15 7.29 7.26 -10.94
CA ARG A 15 7.36 6.95 -9.51
C ARG A 15 8.80 6.94 -8.99
N PHE A 16 9.73 6.37 -9.74
CA PHE A 16 11.14 6.36 -9.38
C PHE A 16 11.68 7.79 -9.25
N ILE A 17 11.43 8.66 -10.24
CA ILE A 17 11.85 10.06 -10.19
C ILE A 17 11.23 10.77 -8.98
N HIS A 18 9.97 10.53 -8.68
CA HIS A 18 9.29 11.13 -7.52
C HIS A 18 9.91 10.71 -6.20
N LEU A 19 10.14 9.41 -5.99
CA LEU A 19 10.83 8.90 -4.79
C LEU A 19 12.23 9.49 -4.67
N LEU A 20 12.95 9.59 -5.80
CA LEU A 20 14.28 10.19 -5.85
C LEU A 20 14.26 11.67 -5.44
N ILE A 21 13.34 12.47 -5.97
CA ILE A 21 13.20 13.89 -5.61
C ILE A 21 12.88 14.04 -4.12
N MET A 22 11.91 13.29 -3.59
CA MET A 22 11.57 13.35 -2.16
C MET A 22 12.76 12.97 -1.28
N PHE A 23 13.51 11.92 -1.67
CA PHE A 23 14.71 11.51 -0.96
C PHE A 23 15.81 12.58 -1.01
N MET A 24 16.04 13.20 -2.18
CA MET A 24 17.02 14.28 -2.34
C MET A 24 16.66 15.48 -1.45
N VAL A 25 15.39 15.89 -1.42
CA VAL A 25 14.92 16.98 -0.53
C VAL A 25 15.14 16.62 0.94
N ALA A 26 14.81 15.40 1.35
CA ALA A 26 15.04 14.94 2.72
C ALA A 26 16.52 14.89 3.09
N MET A 27 17.38 14.48 2.16
CA MET A 27 18.83 14.45 2.34
C MET A 27 19.40 15.87 2.45
N LEU A 28 18.93 16.82 1.63
CA LEU A 28 19.34 18.22 1.72
C LEU A 28 18.97 18.82 3.07
N ILE A 29 17.76 18.56 3.57
CA ILE A 29 17.35 19.00 4.90
C ILE A 29 18.25 18.38 5.98
N PHE A 30 18.54 17.09 5.86
CA PHE A 30 19.43 16.39 6.80
C PHE A 30 20.87 16.95 6.81
N LEU A 31 21.42 17.32 5.66
CA LEU A 31 22.80 17.82 5.54
C LEU A 31 22.94 19.28 5.92
N PHE A 32 22.00 20.13 5.49
CA PHE A 32 22.13 21.59 5.59
C PHE A 32 21.31 22.23 6.71
N SER A 33 20.37 21.52 7.33
CA SER A 33 19.63 22.09 8.47
C SER A 33 20.41 22.01 9.77
N THR A 34 20.28 23.06 10.58
CA THR A 34 20.88 23.15 11.92
C THR A 34 19.94 22.68 13.04
N PHE A 35 18.71 22.28 12.72
CA PHE A 35 17.75 21.81 13.72
C PHE A 35 18.23 20.54 14.44
N PRO A 36 17.95 20.41 15.75
CA PRO A 36 18.23 19.18 16.47
C PRO A 36 17.43 18.03 15.84
N GLU A 37 17.97 16.81 15.91
CA GLU A 37 17.22 15.61 15.51
C GLU A 37 16.84 15.56 14.01
N ARG A 38 17.57 16.27 13.13
CA ARG A 38 17.35 16.32 11.68
C ARG A 38 17.32 14.96 10.95
N LEU A 39 17.98 13.93 11.50
CA LEU A 39 17.93 12.55 10.99
C LEU A 39 16.49 12.00 10.94
N TRP A 40 15.63 12.45 11.84
CA TRP A 40 14.25 11.96 11.93
C TRP A 40 13.37 12.40 10.78
N VAL A 41 13.67 13.55 10.17
CA VAL A 41 13.00 13.98 8.94
C VAL A 41 13.28 12.96 7.83
N LEU A 42 14.55 12.59 7.64
CA LEU A 42 14.97 11.60 6.65
C LEU A 42 14.32 10.23 6.89
N ILE A 43 14.36 9.73 8.13
CA ILE A 43 13.74 8.44 8.49
C ILE A 43 12.22 8.48 8.22
N THR A 44 11.56 9.59 8.54
CA THR A 44 10.12 9.74 8.32
C THR A 44 9.81 9.70 6.82
N VAL A 45 10.53 10.46 5.99
CA VAL A 45 10.36 10.46 4.54
C VAL A 45 10.58 9.06 3.97
N LEU A 46 11.65 8.36 4.36
CA LEU A 46 11.92 6.99 3.91
C LEU A 46 10.81 6.01 4.32
N SER A 47 10.40 6.05 5.58
CA SER A 47 9.41 5.11 6.13
C SER A 47 8.02 5.27 5.51
N VAL A 48 7.61 6.49 5.23
CA VAL A 48 6.32 6.79 4.60
C VAL A 48 6.39 6.49 3.09
N SER A 49 7.50 6.82 2.44
CA SER A 49 7.73 6.56 1.01
C SER A 49 7.90 5.07 0.68
N ALA A 50 8.21 4.23 1.67
CA ALA A 50 8.17 2.76 1.52
C ALA A 50 6.76 2.23 1.21
N GLY A 51 5.71 3.04 1.37
CA GLY A 51 4.41 2.81 0.75
C GLY A 51 4.52 2.99 -0.76
N ALA A 52 4.84 1.91 -1.48
CA ALA A 52 5.09 1.97 -2.91
C ALA A 52 3.90 2.54 -3.72
N GLU A 53 2.68 2.39 -3.20
CA GLU A 53 1.47 2.87 -3.86
C GLU A 53 0.97 4.25 -3.37
N PRO A 54 0.48 5.09 -4.30
CA PRO A 54 -0.15 6.40 -4.07
C PRO A 54 -0.95 6.64 -2.78
N GLY A 55 -2.13 6.03 -2.65
CA GLY A 55 -2.98 6.26 -1.47
C GLY A 55 -2.47 5.52 -0.23
N LEU A 56 -1.57 4.55 -0.42
CA LEU A 56 -0.85 3.92 0.68
C LEU A 56 0.11 4.89 1.36
N ILE A 57 0.66 5.89 0.64
CA ILE A 57 1.50 6.95 1.24
C ILE A 57 0.67 7.78 2.21
N LEU A 58 -0.50 8.27 1.80
CA LEU A 58 -1.36 9.08 2.67
C LEU A 58 -1.78 8.30 3.92
N ILE A 59 -2.24 7.06 3.74
CA ILE A 59 -2.62 6.18 4.85
C ILE A 59 -1.43 5.91 5.77
N ARG A 60 -0.24 5.64 5.22
CA ARG A 60 0.99 5.47 6.01
C ARG A 60 1.42 6.76 6.72
N ALA A 61 1.24 7.92 6.11
CA ALA A 61 1.52 9.20 6.74
C ALA A 61 0.60 9.44 7.94
N ILE A 62 -0.70 9.14 7.80
CA ILE A 62 -1.67 9.20 8.89
C ILE A 62 -1.31 8.21 10.00
N HIS A 63 -1.01 6.97 9.67
CA HIS A 63 -0.56 5.97 10.66
C HIS A 63 0.75 6.35 11.32
N ARG A 64 1.69 6.96 10.59
CA ARG A 64 2.94 7.48 11.12
C ARG A 64 2.69 8.62 12.11
N ALA A 65 1.87 9.60 11.74
CA ALA A 65 1.47 10.68 12.64
C ALA A 65 0.77 10.12 13.89
N GLY A 66 -0.25 9.28 13.71
CA GLY A 66 -1.04 8.72 14.80
C GLY A 66 -0.20 7.87 15.75
N GLY A 67 0.63 6.96 15.23
CA GLY A 67 1.50 6.11 16.03
C GLY A 67 2.56 6.91 16.80
N THR A 68 3.16 7.92 16.17
CA THR A 68 4.14 8.79 16.84
C THR A 68 3.47 9.65 17.90
N ILE A 69 2.33 10.29 17.63
CA ILE A 69 1.61 11.11 18.62
C ILE A 69 1.19 10.26 19.82
N LEU A 70 0.63 9.06 19.58
CA LEU A 70 0.19 8.18 20.65
C LEU A 70 1.38 7.69 21.51
N ALA A 71 2.52 7.41 20.88
CA ALA A 71 3.75 7.08 21.59
C ALA A 71 4.26 8.25 22.44
N LEU A 72 4.25 9.47 21.91
CA LEU A 72 4.69 10.66 22.63
C LEU A 72 3.78 10.99 23.81
N ILE A 73 2.46 10.85 23.66
CA ILE A 73 1.50 11.02 24.75
C ILE A 73 1.78 10.02 25.88
N LEU A 74 2.04 8.75 25.55
CA LEU A 74 2.39 7.74 26.56
C LEU A 74 3.77 7.98 27.16
N LEU A 75 4.71 8.50 26.38
CA LEU A 75 6.08 8.74 26.83
C LEU A 75 6.12 9.78 27.96
N ILE A 76 5.26 10.80 27.96
CA ILE A 76 5.21 11.83 29.00
C ILE A 76 5.05 11.24 30.42
N PRO A 77 3.97 10.51 30.75
CA PRO A 77 3.81 9.91 32.08
C PRO A 77 4.88 8.84 32.37
N LEU A 78 5.34 8.14 31.33
CA LEU A 78 6.38 7.12 31.47
C LEU A 78 7.73 7.74 31.85
N LEU A 79 8.07 8.91 31.32
CA LEU A 79 9.28 9.65 31.70
C LEU A 79 9.22 10.10 33.16
N TYR A 80 8.06 10.57 33.65
CA TYR A 80 7.89 10.86 35.08
C TYR A 80 8.08 9.61 35.95
N LEU A 81 7.56 8.46 35.52
CA LEU A 81 7.72 7.20 36.24
C LEU A 81 9.19 6.73 36.25
N LEU A 82 9.93 6.97 35.17
CA LEU A 82 11.36 6.65 35.07
C LEU A 82 12.25 7.57 35.92
N GLN A 83 11.83 8.81 36.16
CA GLN A 83 12.48 9.69 37.13
C GLN A 83 12.38 9.13 38.55
N LEU A 84 11.27 8.46 38.90
CA LEU A 84 11.11 7.79 40.19
C LEU A 84 11.96 6.52 40.30
N ASN A 85 12.15 5.78 39.20
CA ASN A 85 12.96 4.56 39.18
C ASN A 85 13.61 4.30 37.81
N TYR A 86 14.87 4.73 37.66
CA TYR A 86 15.65 4.57 36.43
C TYR A 86 15.95 3.09 36.07
N ARG A 87 15.84 2.16 37.02
CA ARG A 87 16.06 0.72 36.77
C ARG A 87 14.98 0.09 35.89
N LEU A 88 13.88 0.81 35.64
CA LEU A 88 12.82 0.38 34.73
C LEU A 88 13.17 0.61 33.25
N ILE A 89 14.17 1.42 32.94
CA ILE A 89 14.57 1.73 31.55
C ILE A 89 14.93 0.47 30.75
N PRO A 90 15.77 -0.47 31.25
CA PRO A 90 16.08 -1.71 30.51
C PRO A 90 14.86 -2.61 30.31
N ILE A 91 13.94 -2.66 31.28
CA ILE A 91 12.74 -3.48 31.20
C ILE A 91 11.81 -2.94 30.11
N LEU A 92 11.56 -1.64 30.10
CA LEU A 92 10.72 -0.98 29.09
C LEU A 92 11.36 -1.03 27.70
N PHE A 93 12.69 -0.96 27.61
CA PHE A 93 13.42 -1.16 26.37
C PHE A 93 13.17 -2.57 25.78
N ILE A 94 13.33 -3.63 26.57
CA ILE A 94 13.05 -5.00 26.13
C ILE A 94 11.59 -5.13 25.69
N PHE A 95 10.65 -4.57 26.45
CA PHE A 95 9.24 -4.57 26.08
C PHE A 95 9.00 -3.87 24.74
N SER A 96 9.64 -2.72 24.51
CA SER A 96 9.54 -1.99 23.24
C SER A 96 10.14 -2.76 22.06
N LEU A 97 11.22 -3.53 22.28
CA LEU A 97 11.84 -4.38 21.27
C LEU A 97 10.95 -5.58 20.90
N ILE A 98 10.33 -6.23 21.90
CA ILE A 98 9.37 -7.31 21.66
C ILE A 98 8.15 -6.77 20.92
N GLY A 99 7.59 -5.65 21.39
CA GLY A 99 6.46 -4.99 20.74
C GLY A 99 6.77 -4.60 19.30
N LEU A 100 7.98 -4.08 19.04
CA LEU A 100 8.46 -3.79 17.69
C LEU A 100 8.53 -5.06 16.83
N SER A 101 9.14 -6.12 17.34
CA SER A 101 9.33 -7.37 16.60
C SER A 101 8.01 -8.07 16.25
N VAL A 102 7.02 -8.01 17.15
CA VAL A 102 5.69 -8.57 16.90
C VAL A 102 4.88 -7.67 15.97
N SER A 103 4.93 -6.36 16.15
CA SER A 103 4.13 -5.43 15.36
C SER A 103 4.61 -5.30 13.91
N THR A 104 5.90 -5.48 13.62
CA THR A 104 6.43 -5.47 12.24
C THR A 104 5.94 -6.65 11.41
N LEU A 105 5.51 -7.75 12.03
CA LEU A 105 4.86 -8.88 11.33
C LEU A 105 3.47 -8.50 10.80
N ASN A 106 2.81 -7.49 11.37
CA ASN A 106 1.48 -7.07 10.97
C ASN A 106 1.49 -5.72 10.21
N ASN A 107 1.82 -5.78 8.92
CA ASN A 107 1.86 -4.60 8.04
C ASN A 107 0.54 -3.84 7.89
N LYS A 108 -0.61 -4.40 8.28
CA LYS A 108 -1.91 -3.70 8.24
C LYS A 108 -2.05 -2.65 9.35
N ARG A 109 -1.37 -2.84 10.47
CA ARG A 109 -1.40 -1.95 11.65
C ARG A 109 -0.05 -1.26 11.81
N TYR A 110 0.36 -0.55 10.76
CA TYR A 110 1.62 0.19 10.74
C TYR A 110 1.69 1.26 11.85
N ASP A 111 0.55 1.80 12.28
CA ASP A 111 0.39 2.66 13.46
C ASP A 111 1.02 2.05 14.72
N ILE A 112 0.76 0.77 14.98
CA ILE A 112 1.29 0.04 16.14
C ILE A 112 2.80 -0.15 16.00
N SER A 113 3.30 -0.49 14.80
CA SER A 113 4.75 -0.60 14.57
C SER A 113 5.45 0.72 14.82
N VAL A 114 4.91 1.83 14.31
CA VAL A 114 5.45 3.17 14.52
C VAL A 114 5.48 3.56 15.99
N PHE A 115 4.44 3.20 16.74
CA PHE A 115 4.37 3.43 18.17
C PHE A 115 5.55 2.77 18.89
N PHE A 116 5.79 1.48 18.65
CA PHE A 116 6.90 0.75 19.27
C PHE A 116 8.27 1.20 18.76
N ILE A 117 8.43 1.56 17.47
CA ILE A 117 9.66 2.18 16.95
C ILE A 117 9.98 3.45 17.74
N THR A 118 8.96 4.29 17.98
CA THR A 118 9.13 5.55 18.69
C THR A 118 9.62 5.29 20.11
N LEU A 119 8.94 4.42 20.86
CA LEU A 119 9.37 4.04 22.22
C LEU A 119 10.76 3.41 22.26
N PHE A 120 11.05 2.47 21.36
CA PHE A 120 12.33 1.78 21.28
C PHE A 120 13.49 2.76 21.12
N VAL A 121 13.36 3.73 20.22
CA VAL A 121 14.38 4.75 20.01
C VAL A 121 14.57 5.62 21.24
N PHE A 122 13.49 6.06 21.89
CA PHE A 122 13.58 6.88 23.09
C PHE A 122 14.32 6.14 24.22
N PHE A 123 14.02 4.85 24.41
CA PHE A 123 14.71 4.03 25.40
C PHE A 123 16.15 3.69 25.04
N LEU A 124 16.43 3.45 23.75
CA LEU A 124 17.80 3.28 23.28
C LEU A 124 18.63 4.52 23.61
N LEU A 125 18.10 5.70 23.28
CA LEU A 125 18.78 6.97 23.52
C LEU A 125 18.98 7.24 25.02
N ALA A 126 18.01 6.87 25.85
CA ALA A 126 18.12 6.94 27.31
C ALA A 126 19.17 5.98 27.90
N GLN A 127 19.50 4.87 27.23
CA GLN A 127 20.54 3.93 27.67
C GLN A 127 21.93 4.31 27.16
N THR A 128 22.02 4.84 25.94
CA THR A 128 23.31 5.10 25.28
C THR A 128 23.91 6.45 25.63
N ASN A 129 23.10 7.44 26.01
CA ASN A 129 23.59 8.77 26.33
C ASN A 129 23.88 8.90 27.83
N SER A 130 25.16 9.07 28.16
CA SER A 130 25.66 9.28 29.53
C SER A 130 25.52 10.73 30.01
N ALA A 131 25.41 11.69 29.08
CA ALA A 131 25.06 13.06 29.39
C ALA A 131 23.52 13.19 29.39
N THR A 132 22.97 13.86 30.41
CA THR A 132 21.62 14.44 30.31
C THR A 132 21.58 15.20 28.99
N SER A 133 20.76 14.71 28.06
CA SER A 133 20.46 15.42 26.81
C SER A 133 20.37 16.91 27.11
N VAL A 134 21.09 17.75 26.35
CA VAL A 134 21.03 19.22 26.49
C VAL A 134 19.57 19.69 26.41
N ASN A 135 18.73 18.91 25.72
CA ASN A 135 17.30 19.14 25.62
C ASN A 135 16.52 18.35 26.68
N GLY A 136 15.56 19.01 27.33
CA GLY A 136 14.67 18.35 28.28
C GLY A 136 13.78 17.26 27.62
N PRO A 137 13.21 16.33 28.41
CA PRO A 137 12.18 15.37 27.97
C PRO A 137 11.11 15.98 27.06
N PHE A 138 10.62 17.16 27.43
CA PHE A 138 9.60 17.90 26.69
C PHE A 138 10.12 18.43 25.35
N GLU A 139 11.33 18.99 25.33
CA GLU A 139 11.95 19.49 24.10
C GLU A 139 12.24 18.36 23.11
N MET A 140 12.63 17.18 23.60
CA MET A 140 12.81 16.00 22.77
C MET A 140 11.49 15.54 22.13
N VAL A 141 10.38 15.56 22.88
CA VAL A 141 9.01 15.28 22.37
C VAL A 141 8.59 16.32 21.32
N LEU A 142 8.85 17.60 21.58
CA LEU A 142 8.54 18.70 20.67
C LEU A 142 9.32 18.58 19.36
N ASN A 143 10.64 18.41 19.45
CA ASN A 143 11.53 18.25 18.30
C ASN A 143 11.13 17.05 17.44
N ARG A 144 10.75 15.93 18.09
CA ARG A 144 10.24 14.72 17.41
C ARG A 144 8.96 15.01 16.64
N SER A 145 8.04 15.73 17.25
CA SER A 145 6.75 16.10 16.65
C SER A 145 6.96 16.96 15.42
N ILE A 146 7.80 18.00 15.54
CA ILE A 146 8.13 18.91 14.44
C ILE A 146 8.82 18.15 13.29
N CYS A 147 9.83 17.32 13.56
CA CYS A 147 10.51 16.54 12.53
C CYS A 147 9.56 15.58 11.80
N THR A 148 8.61 14.98 12.52
CA THR A 148 7.62 14.08 11.93
C THR A 148 6.65 14.84 11.03
N VAL A 149 6.19 16.02 11.45
CA VAL A 149 5.32 16.89 10.64
C VAL A 149 6.04 17.36 9.38
N ILE A 150 7.30 17.79 9.49
CA ILE A 150 8.11 18.19 8.33
C ILE A 150 8.28 17.02 7.35
N GLY A 151 8.63 15.83 7.85
CA GLY A 151 8.77 14.64 7.03
C GLY A 151 7.48 14.26 6.30
N ILE A 152 6.34 14.31 6.98
CA ILE A 152 5.02 14.08 6.38
C ILE A 152 4.70 15.15 5.34
N PHE A 153 4.98 16.43 5.62
CA PHE A 153 4.74 17.53 4.71
C PHE A 153 5.50 17.36 3.39
N ILE A 154 6.80 17.03 3.45
CA ILE A 154 7.62 16.76 2.26
C ILE A 154 6.98 15.68 1.40
N VAL A 155 6.58 14.58 2.04
CA VAL A 155 5.99 13.45 1.33
C VAL A 155 4.66 13.83 0.71
N LEU A 156 3.76 14.48 1.45
CA LEU A 156 2.45 14.89 0.93
C LEU A 156 2.55 15.90 -0.21
N VAL A 157 3.47 16.86 -0.12
CA VAL A 157 3.72 17.83 -1.20
C VAL A 157 4.27 17.13 -2.44
N GLY A 158 5.27 16.25 -2.27
CA GLY A 158 5.82 15.48 -3.38
C GLY A 158 4.75 14.63 -4.06
N ASP A 159 3.93 13.94 -3.26
CA ASP A 159 2.84 13.09 -3.74
C ASP A 159 1.77 13.91 -4.48
N PHE A 160 1.40 15.09 -3.94
CA PHE A 160 0.47 16.03 -4.59
C PHE A 160 0.96 16.44 -5.98
N PHE A 161 2.25 16.79 -6.14
CA PHE A 161 2.79 17.16 -7.45
C PHE A 161 2.71 16.02 -8.46
N LEU A 162 3.05 14.78 -8.07
CA LEU A 162 2.97 13.62 -8.96
C LEU A 162 1.52 13.31 -9.38
N PHE A 163 0.57 13.35 -8.45
CA PHE A 163 -0.84 13.07 -8.77
C PHE A 163 -1.50 14.16 -9.59
N ASN A 164 -1.23 15.41 -9.23
CA ASN A 164 -1.86 16.54 -9.87
C ASN A 164 -1.39 16.68 -11.33
N ALA A 165 -0.09 16.49 -11.58
CA ALA A 165 0.49 16.63 -12.92
C ALA A 165 0.21 15.42 -13.83
N TYR A 166 0.29 14.19 -13.31
CA TYR A 166 0.25 12.99 -14.16
C TYR A 166 -1.05 12.19 -14.14
N ARG A 167 -2.03 12.57 -13.28
CA ARG A 167 -3.23 11.76 -12.97
C ARG A 167 -2.87 10.29 -12.75
N TYR A 168 -1.82 10.07 -11.97
CA TYR A 168 -1.17 8.77 -11.83
C TYR A 168 -2.14 7.69 -11.33
N SER A 169 -2.97 7.99 -10.32
CA SER A 169 -3.97 7.06 -9.77
C SER A 169 -4.95 6.53 -10.81
N HIS A 170 -5.42 7.41 -11.71
CA HIS A 170 -6.28 7.04 -12.83
C HIS A 170 -5.59 6.08 -13.81
N ARG A 171 -4.35 6.39 -14.19
CA ARG A 171 -3.57 5.59 -15.15
C ARG A 171 -3.17 4.24 -14.54
N LEU A 172 -2.81 4.22 -13.27
CA LEU A 172 -2.48 3.01 -12.52
C LEU A 172 -3.71 2.10 -12.39
N TYR A 173 -4.87 2.65 -12.01
CA TYR A 173 -6.09 1.85 -11.91
C TYR A 173 -6.49 1.26 -13.26
N LEU A 174 -6.45 2.06 -14.34
CA LEU A 174 -6.73 1.58 -15.69
C LEU A 174 -5.76 0.45 -16.10
N PHE A 175 -4.47 0.57 -15.77
CA PHE A 175 -3.50 -0.48 -15.99
C PHE A 175 -3.90 -1.78 -15.27
N HIS A 176 -4.31 -1.71 -14.00
CA HIS A 176 -4.79 -2.87 -13.25
C HIS A 176 -6.10 -3.44 -13.83
N GLN A 177 -7.03 -2.61 -14.30
CA GLN A 177 -8.25 -3.08 -15.00
C GLN A 177 -7.88 -3.93 -16.22
N MET A 178 -6.93 -3.45 -17.03
CA MET A 178 -6.44 -4.18 -18.21
C MET A 178 -5.75 -5.50 -17.83
N MET A 179 -4.94 -5.50 -16.76
CA MET A 179 -4.26 -6.70 -16.27
C MET A 179 -5.25 -7.78 -15.84
N VAL A 180 -6.23 -7.44 -14.99
CA VAL A 180 -7.25 -8.37 -14.52
C VAL A 180 -8.11 -8.87 -15.69
N TYR A 181 -8.50 -7.99 -16.60
CA TYR A 181 -9.29 -8.37 -17.78
C TYR A 181 -8.54 -9.37 -18.67
N ASN A 182 -7.25 -9.14 -18.93
CA ASN A 182 -6.44 -10.05 -19.74
C ASN A 182 -6.22 -11.38 -19.03
N PHE A 183 -5.89 -11.35 -17.74
CA PHE A 183 -5.74 -12.55 -16.91
C PHE A 183 -7.00 -13.43 -16.96
N LEU A 184 -8.19 -12.84 -16.76
CA LEU A 184 -9.45 -13.58 -16.80
C LEU A 184 -9.72 -14.24 -18.16
N ASN A 185 -9.43 -13.53 -19.26
CA ASN A 185 -9.55 -14.09 -20.60
C ASN A 185 -8.57 -15.25 -20.83
N GLU A 186 -7.30 -15.08 -20.44
CA GLU A 186 -6.27 -16.13 -20.56
C GLU A 186 -6.64 -17.37 -19.73
N CYS A 187 -7.15 -17.18 -18.51
CA CYS A 187 -7.63 -18.27 -17.66
C CYS A 187 -8.75 -19.06 -18.35
N VAL A 188 -9.79 -18.40 -18.85
CA VAL A 188 -10.90 -19.09 -19.52
C VAL A 188 -10.44 -19.78 -20.81
N GLN A 189 -9.56 -19.15 -21.59
CA GLN A 189 -8.98 -19.81 -22.77
C GLN A 189 -8.19 -21.06 -22.41
N ASN A 190 -7.43 -21.04 -21.31
CA ASN A 190 -6.71 -22.21 -20.83
C ASN A 190 -7.66 -23.32 -20.33
N ILE A 191 -8.75 -22.97 -19.64
CA ILE A 191 -9.80 -23.93 -19.23
C ILE A 191 -10.43 -24.60 -20.46
N MET A 192 -10.78 -23.81 -21.49
CA MET A 192 -11.42 -24.33 -22.69
C MET A 192 -10.48 -25.21 -23.54
N ARG A 193 -9.16 -24.95 -23.48
CA ARG A 193 -8.13 -25.70 -24.21
C ARG A 193 -7.47 -26.81 -23.39
N ALA A 194 -7.97 -27.10 -22.20
CA ALA A 194 -7.33 -28.03 -21.27
C ALA A 194 -7.23 -29.45 -21.82
N ASP A 195 -8.27 -29.94 -22.51
CA ASP A 195 -8.29 -31.28 -23.11
C ASP A 195 -7.22 -31.42 -24.19
N ALA A 196 -7.03 -30.39 -25.01
CA ALA A 196 -6.01 -30.36 -26.07
C ALA A 196 -4.58 -30.25 -25.51
N LYS A 197 -4.41 -29.64 -24.34
CA LYS A 197 -3.09 -29.42 -23.69
C LYS A 197 -2.73 -30.47 -22.63
N LYS A 198 -3.59 -31.48 -22.39
CA LYS A 198 -3.45 -32.47 -21.31
C LYS A 198 -3.07 -31.81 -19.96
N LEU A 199 -3.76 -30.73 -19.61
CA LEU A 199 -3.45 -30.00 -18.38
C LEU A 199 -3.76 -30.86 -17.14
N ASN A 200 -2.86 -30.86 -16.17
CA ASN A 200 -3.16 -31.38 -14.83
C ASN A 200 -4.13 -30.41 -14.15
N THR A 201 -5.40 -30.82 -14.06
CA THR A 201 -6.50 -30.06 -13.46
C THR A 201 -6.19 -29.58 -12.05
N PHE A 202 -5.65 -30.45 -11.20
CA PHE A 202 -5.39 -30.13 -9.79
C PHE A 202 -4.36 -29.00 -9.69
N LEU A 203 -3.23 -29.16 -10.38
CA LEU A 203 -2.16 -28.16 -10.42
C LEU A 203 -2.66 -26.84 -11.03
N PHE A 204 -3.51 -26.91 -12.05
CA PHE A 204 -4.10 -25.72 -12.66
C PHE A 204 -4.97 -24.94 -11.68
N VAL A 205 -5.87 -25.61 -10.93
CA VAL A 205 -6.76 -24.96 -9.96
C VAL A 205 -5.98 -24.36 -8.79
N GLU A 206 -4.96 -25.07 -8.31
CA GLU A 206 -4.06 -24.55 -7.27
C GLU A 206 -3.33 -23.28 -7.74
N LYS A 207 -2.72 -23.32 -8.93
CA LYS A 207 -2.05 -22.17 -9.52
C LYS A 207 -3.01 -21.00 -9.76
N LEU A 208 -4.22 -21.28 -10.23
CA LEU A 208 -5.26 -20.28 -10.46
C LEU A 208 -5.60 -19.52 -9.17
N ARG A 209 -5.67 -20.19 -8.02
CA ARG A 209 -5.94 -19.54 -6.73
C ARG A 209 -4.85 -18.51 -6.39
N SER A 210 -3.58 -18.90 -6.50
CA SER A 210 -2.44 -18.02 -6.21
C SER A 210 -2.37 -16.84 -7.18
N GLN A 211 -2.51 -17.10 -8.49
CA GLN A 211 -2.50 -16.06 -9.52
C GLN A 211 -3.70 -15.10 -9.38
N ALA A 212 -4.87 -15.60 -9.00
CA ALA A 212 -6.02 -14.75 -8.75
C ALA A 212 -5.76 -13.78 -7.59
N ILE A 213 -5.07 -14.19 -6.52
CA ILE A 213 -4.71 -13.27 -5.44
C ILE A 213 -3.74 -12.20 -5.96
N GLU A 214 -2.71 -12.61 -6.71
CA GLU A 214 -1.69 -11.73 -7.27
C GLU A 214 -2.27 -10.64 -8.19
N HIS A 215 -3.26 -10.98 -9.02
CA HIS A 215 -3.88 -10.03 -9.94
C HIS A 215 -5.01 -9.20 -9.32
N PHE A 216 -5.77 -9.74 -8.36
CA PHE A 216 -6.91 -9.02 -7.77
C PHE A 216 -6.53 -8.12 -6.59
N LEU A 217 -5.42 -8.37 -5.89
CA LEU A 217 -5.00 -7.51 -4.79
C LEU A 217 -4.63 -6.08 -5.27
N PRO A 218 -3.80 -5.89 -6.31
CA PRO A 218 -3.39 -4.55 -6.75
C PRO A 218 -4.55 -3.71 -7.29
N ILE A 219 -5.56 -4.33 -7.92
CA ILE A 219 -6.73 -3.60 -8.39
C ILE A 219 -7.62 -3.13 -7.23
N SER A 220 -7.69 -3.90 -6.14
CA SER A 220 -8.41 -3.50 -4.93
C SER A 220 -7.73 -2.29 -4.30
N THR A 221 -6.42 -2.35 -4.09
CA THR A 221 -5.66 -1.24 -3.50
C THR A 221 -5.73 0.01 -4.38
N SER A 222 -5.53 -0.12 -5.70
CA SER A 222 -5.63 1.01 -6.61
C SER A 222 -7.04 1.60 -6.73
N SER A 223 -8.09 0.81 -6.48
CA SER A 223 -9.48 1.30 -6.42
C SER A 223 -9.70 2.25 -5.24
N GLU A 224 -9.18 1.88 -4.06
CA GLU A 224 -9.29 2.68 -2.84
C GLU A 224 -8.50 3.98 -3.00
N ASN A 225 -7.28 3.87 -3.53
CA ASN A 225 -6.43 5.02 -3.84
C ASN A 225 -7.12 6.00 -4.80
N LEU A 226 -7.79 5.50 -5.84
CA LEU A 226 -8.50 6.34 -6.80
C LEU A 226 -9.75 7.00 -6.17
N LYS A 227 -10.44 6.33 -5.25
CA LYS A 227 -11.60 6.89 -4.53
C LYS A 227 -11.20 8.01 -3.56
N LEU A 228 -9.99 7.95 -3.02
CA LEU A 228 -9.41 8.96 -2.12
C LEU A 228 -8.85 10.18 -2.88
N ASP A 229 -8.60 10.06 -4.19
CA ASP A 229 -8.15 11.19 -5.01
C ASP A 229 -9.26 12.26 -5.13
N TYR A 230 -8.92 13.51 -4.79
CA TYR A 230 -9.83 14.65 -4.76
C TYR A 230 -10.42 14.98 -6.15
N LYS A 231 -9.70 14.67 -7.23
CA LYS A 231 -10.15 14.95 -8.60
C LYS A 231 -11.10 13.91 -9.16
N THR A 232 -11.35 12.81 -8.44
CA THR A 232 -12.20 11.72 -8.92
C THR A 232 -13.67 12.09 -8.81
N THR A 233 -14.34 12.19 -9.95
CA THR A 233 -15.78 12.48 -10.01
C THR A 233 -16.62 11.34 -9.41
N LEU A 234 -17.81 11.64 -8.90
CA LEU A 234 -18.74 10.64 -8.36
C LEU A 234 -19.06 9.53 -9.39
N LYS A 235 -19.21 9.91 -10.66
CA LYS A 235 -19.42 8.98 -11.79
C LYS A 235 -18.25 8.02 -11.97
N THR A 236 -17.02 8.49 -11.76
CA THR A 236 -15.83 7.62 -11.81
C THR A 236 -15.81 6.66 -10.63
N LYS A 237 -16.16 7.12 -9.42
CA LYS A 237 -16.24 6.25 -8.22
C LYS A 237 -17.28 5.13 -8.43
N GLN A 238 -18.46 5.45 -8.95
CA GLN A 238 -19.48 4.47 -9.31
C GLN A 238 -18.97 3.44 -10.32
N LYS A 239 -18.29 3.87 -11.39
CA LYS A 239 -17.68 2.93 -12.36
C LYS A 239 -16.65 2.00 -11.73
N VAL A 240 -15.88 2.49 -10.76
CA VAL A 240 -14.92 1.65 -10.01
C VAL A 240 -15.67 0.58 -9.22
N ASP A 241 -16.76 0.95 -8.54
CA ASP A 241 -17.60 0.01 -7.78
C ASP A 241 -18.25 -1.04 -8.69
N ASP A 242 -18.86 -0.59 -9.80
CA ASP A 242 -19.47 -1.47 -10.80
C ASP A 242 -18.47 -2.47 -11.39
N PHE A 243 -17.26 -2.00 -11.67
CA PHE A 243 -16.18 -2.84 -12.16
C PHE A 243 -15.73 -3.88 -11.12
N GLN A 244 -15.57 -3.48 -9.85
CA GLN A 244 -15.20 -4.39 -8.76
C GLN A 244 -16.26 -5.47 -8.54
N GLN A 245 -17.53 -5.09 -8.52
CA GLN A 245 -18.62 -6.05 -8.40
C GLN A 245 -18.64 -7.02 -9.58
N THR A 246 -18.54 -6.50 -10.81
CA THR A 246 -18.56 -7.33 -12.03
C THR A 246 -17.36 -8.29 -12.06
N THR A 247 -16.17 -7.85 -11.69
CA THR A 247 -14.97 -8.72 -11.63
C THR A 247 -15.03 -9.76 -10.53
N TRP A 248 -15.65 -9.46 -9.38
CA TRP A 248 -15.92 -10.45 -8.34
C TRP A 248 -16.87 -11.55 -8.83
N GLU A 249 -17.93 -11.19 -9.55
CA GLU A 249 -18.85 -12.15 -10.17
C GLU A 249 -18.13 -13.01 -11.22
N ILE A 250 -17.30 -12.40 -12.08
CA ILE A 250 -16.50 -13.13 -13.07
C ILE A 250 -15.55 -14.11 -12.38
N ARG A 251 -14.88 -13.71 -11.30
CA ARG A 251 -13.97 -14.59 -10.54
C ARG A 251 -14.70 -15.85 -10.05
N ARG A 252 -15.88 -15.70 -9.44
CA ARG A 252 -16.70 -16.85 -9.01
C ARG A 252 -17.06 -17.76 -10.19
N LEU A 253 -17.39 -17.15 -11.32
CA LEU A 253 -17.80 -17.86 -12.51
C LEU A 253 -16.64 -18.61 -13.18
N VAL A 254 -15.40 -18.11 -13.10
CA VAL A 254 -14.20 -18.85 -13.54
C VAL A 254 -14.03 -20.14 -12.72
N PHE A 255 -14.21 -20.10 -11.40
CA PHE A 255 -14.18 -21.32 -10.59
C PHE A 255 -15.33 -22.27 -10.90
N ALA A 256 -16.54 -21.73 -11.15
CA ALA A 256 -17.67 -22.54 -11.60
C ALA A 256 -17.38 -23.23 -12.95
N LEU A 257 -16.73 -22.54 -13.88
CA LEU A 257 -16.26 -23.12 -15.15
C LEU A 257 -15.24 -24.25 -14.93
N CYS A 258 -14.30 -24.09 -14.01
CA CYS A 258 -13.37 -25.17 -13.66
C CYS A 258 -14.13 -26.41 -13.16
N ILE A 259 -15.10 -26.25 -12.26
CA ILE A 259 -15.90 -27.36 -11.73
C ILE A 259 -16.73 -28.01 -12.83
N SER A 260 -17.43 -27.22 -13.65
CA SER A 260 -18.29 -27.74 -14.70
C SER A 260 -17.52 -28.50 -15.77
N LYS A 261 -16.30 -28.02 -16.11
CA LYS A 261 -15.45 -28.58 -17.14
C LYS A 261 -14.65 -29.79 -16.67
N PHE A 262 -14.04 -29.71 -15.48
CA PHE A 262 -13.06 -30.70 -15.02
C PHE A 262 -13.60 -31.74 -14.05
N VAL A 263 -14.68 -31.44 -13.32
CA VAL A 263 -15.23 -32.36 -12.32
C VAL A 263 -16.53 -32.97 -12.83
N LEU A 264 -17.46 -32.12 -13.26
CA LEU A 264 -18.77 -32.57 -13.74
C LEU A 264 -18.77 -33.01 -15.21
N HIS A 265 -17.73 -32.65 -15.97
CA HIS A 265 -17.61 -32.89 -17.41
C HIS A 265 -18.88 -32.57 -18.22
N SER A 266 -19.64 -31.57 -17.79
CA SER A 266 -20.94 -31.26 -18.38
C SER A 266 -20.80 -30.16 -19.44
N PRO A 267 -20.94 -30.49 -20.75
CA PRO A 267 -20.75 -29.52 -21.81
C PRO A 267 -21.85 -28.45 -21.81
N LYS A 268 -23.07 -28.82 -21.39
CA LYS A 268 -24.22 -27.90 -21.34
C LYS A 268 -24.01 -26.80 -20.30
N THR A 269 -23.64 -27.16 -19.07
CA THR A 269 -23.40 -26.17 -17.99
C THR A 269 -22.16 -25.34 -18.28
N THR A 270 -21.10 -25.96 -18.82
CA THR A 270 -19.89 -25.24 -19.24
C THR A 270 -20.19 -24.18 -20.30
N LYS A 271 -21.02 -24.50 -21.31
CA LYS A 271 -21.45 -23.53 -22.34
C LYS A 271 -22.28 -22.39 -21.75
N GLN A 272 -23.19 -22.68 -20.82
CA GLN A 272 -23.98 -21.65 -20.13
C GLN A 272 -23.10 -20.71 -19.31
N HIS A 273 -22.16 -21.25 -18.53
CA HIS A 273 -21.20 -20.43 -17.79
C HIS A 273 -20.34 -19.60 -18.74
N LEU A 274 -19.86 -20.16 -19.87
CA LEU A 274 -19.06 -19.41 -20.85
C LEU A 274 -19.85 -18.24 -21.49
N LEU A 275 -21.13 -18.43 -21.79
CA LEU A 275 -21.99 -17.34 -22.29
C LEU A 275 -22.11 -16.22 -21.24
N ARG A 276 -22.35 -16.58 -19.98
CA ARG A 276 -22.43 -15.62 -18.88
C ARG A 276 -21.08 -14.91 -18.64
N PHE A 277 -19.96 -15.63 -18.78
CA PHE A 277 -18.61 -15.06 -18.74
C PHE A 277 -18.45 -13.96 -19.78
N ASN A 278 -18.78 -14.24 -21.04
CA ASN A 278 -18.64 -13.28 -22.14
C ASN A 278 -19.50 -12.02 -21.93
N LEU A 279 -20.73 -12.19 -21.41
CA LEU A 279 -21.60 -11.06 -21.06
C LEU A 279 -20.99 -10.18 -19.96
N LEU A 280 -20.51 -10.80 -18.87
CA LEU A 280 -19.89 -10.07 -17.76
C LEU A 280 -18.57 -9.41 -18.18
N MET A 281 -17.76 -10.05 -19.04
CA MET A 281 -16.55 -9.45 -19.58
C MET A 281 -16.87 -8.22 -20.44
N LYS A 282 -17.93 -8.26 -21.24
CA LYS A 282 -18.41 -7.10 -22.00
C LYS A 282 -18.84 -5.96 -21.08
N LYS A 283 -19.56 -6.28 -19.99
CA LYS A 283 -19.94 -5.32 -18.95
C LYS A 283 -18.69 -4.70 -18.29
N ALA A 284 -17.76 -5.53 -17.81
CA ALA A 284 -16.51 -5.08 -17.20
C ALA A 284 -15.71 -4.15 -18.13
N ARG A 285 -15.67 -4.43 -19.43
CA ARG A 285 -15.01 -3.56 -20.42
C ARG A 285 -15.71 -2.20 -20.58
N ASN A 286 -17.03 -2.13 -20.45
CA ASN A 286 -17.78 -0.86 -20.51
C ASN A 286 -17.52 0.01 -19.27
N ASP A 287 -17.22 -0.63 -18.14
CA ASP A 287 -16.91 0.01 -16.87
C ASP A 287 -15.44 0.46 -16.76
N PHE A 288 -14.63 0.22 -17.80
CA PHE A 288 -13.29 0.79 -17.88
C PHE A 288 -13.34 2.31 -17.79
N ILE A 289 -12.41 2.86 -17.01
CA ILE A 289 -12.28 4.30 -16.88
C ILE A 289 -11.66 4.83 -18.16
N ARG A 290 -12.42 5.63 -18.91
CA ARG A 290 -11.91 6.27 -20.13
C ARG A 290 -11.12 7.52 -19.78
N TYR A 291 -9.98 7.67 -20.44
CA TYR A 291 -9.19 8.89 -20.39
C TYR A 291 -9.76 9.87 -21.42
N ASN A 292 -10.41 10.95 -20.95
CA ASN A 292 -10.60 12.11 -21.80
C ASN A 292 -9.25 12.81 -21.94
N ARG A 293 -8.65 12.75 -23.13
CA ARG A 293 -7.62 13.69 -23.56
C ARG A 293 -8.30 15.05 -23.66
N HIS A 294 -8.14 15.88 -22.63
CA HIS A 294 -8.16 17.31 -22.80
C HIS A 294 -6.72 17.77 -22.65
#